data_AF-F6IC64-F1
#
_entry.id   AF-F6IC64-F1
#
_cell.length_a   1.000
_cell.length_b   1.000
_cell.length_c   1.000
_cell.angle_alpha   90.00
_cell.angle_beta   90.00
_cell.angle_gamma   90.00
#
_symmetry.space_group_name_H-M   'P 1'
#
loop_
_entity.id
_entity.type
_entity.pdbx_description
1 polymer ?
#
loop_
_entity_poly.entity_id
_entity_poly.type
_entity_poly.pdbx_seq_one_letter_code
_entity_poly.pdbx_strand_id
1 'polypeptide(L)'
;MTLIDRAARALAEHETGTNRWDELSAAERDRHYEAVRAVLHALREADEEMKDAGSEVIRAVHKGETDDAYRNDAANAWRFMVDAAVGRRRTLP
;
A
#
# COMPACT_ATOMS: atom_id res chain seq x y z
N MET A 1 2.62 -11.94 9.82
CA MET A 1 1.42 -11.55 9.05
C MET A 1 1.77 -10.32 8.24
N THR A 2 1.68 -10.41 6.91
CA THR A 2 1.99 -9.31 5.98
C THR A 2 0.88 -8.25 5.96
N LEU A 3 1.13 -7.10 5.32
CA LEU A 3 0.07 -6.09 5.10
C LEU A 3 -1.10 -6.67 4.30
N ILE A 4 -0.79 -7.48 3.28
CA ILE A 4 -1.79 -8.18 2.47
C ILE A 4 -2.62 -9.16 3.30
N ASP A 5 -1.99 -9.94 4.19
CA ASP A 5 -2.72 -10.86 5.09
C ASP A 5 -3.71 -10.13 5.99
N ARG A 6 -3.30 -8.99 6.57
CA ARG A 6 -4.19 -8.18 7.41
C ARG A 6 -5.36 -7.63 6.61
N ALA A 7 -5.10 -7.08 5.44
CA ALA A 7 -6.12 -6.49 4.59
C ALA A 7 -7.11 -7.54 4.05
N ALA A 8 -6.63 -8.72 3.67
CA ALA A 8 -7.49 -9.78 3.16
C ALA A 8 -8.44 -10.32 4.25
N ARG A 9 -7.93 -10.46 5.48
CA ARG A 9 -8.75 -10.80 6.66
C ARG A 9 -9.79 -9.73 6.95
N ALA A 10 -9.41 -8.46 6.96
CA ALA A 10 -10.33 -7.36 7.19
C ALA A 10 -11.43 -7.28 6.11
N LEU A 11 -11.08 -7.53 4.83
CA LEU A 11 -12.04 -7.58 3.74
C LEU A 11 -13.03 -8.74 3.92
N ALA A 12 -12.55 -9.93 4.26
CA ALA A 12 -13.42 -11.09 4.52
C ALA A 12 -14.37 -10.87 5.71
N GLU A 13 -13.88 -10.24 6.77
CA GLU A 13 -14.70 -9.86 7.93
C GLU A 13 -15.77 -8.84 7.54
N HIS A 14 -15.43 -7.85 6.70
CA HIS A 14 -16.39 -6.87 6.19
C HIS A 14 -17.50 -7.52 5.34
N GLU A 15 -17.15 -8.45 4.45
CA GLU A 15 -18.12 -9.10 3.55
C GLU A 15 -19.05 -10.09 4.26
N THR A 16 -18.52 -10.83 5.25
CA THR A 16 -19.27 -11.88 5.94
C THR A 16 -19.90 -11.43 7.26
N GLY A 17 -19.49 -10.27 7.78
CA GLY A 17 -19.91 -9.75 9.09
C GLY A 17 -19.38 -10.55 10.28
N THR A 18 -18.46 -11.50 10.05
CA THR A 18 -17.87 -12.34 11.09
C THR A 18 -16.39 -12.62 10.79
N ASN A 19 -15.57 -12.75 11.82
CA ASN A 19 -14.15 -13.08 11.63
C ASN A 19 -13.94 -14.60 11.48
N ARG A 20 -14.39 -15.17 10.36
CA ARG A 20 -14.31 -16.62 10.03
C ARG A 20 -13.24 -16.94 8.99
N TRP A 21 -12.14 -16.19 8.98
CA TRP A 21 -11.05 -16.38 8.02
C TRP A 21 -10.54 -17.84 7.95
N ASP A 22 -10.45 -18.48 9.11
CA ASP A 22 -9.92 -19.85 9.23
C ASP A 22 -10.89 -20.93 8.70
N GLU A 23 -12.17 -20.58 8.51
CA GLU A 23 -13.20 -21.46 7.91
C GLU A 23 -13.27 -21.35 6.38
N LEU A 24 -12.74 -20.26 5.81
CA LEU A 24 -12.72 -20.07 4.36
C LEU A 24 -11.86 -21.12 3.65
N SER A 25 -12.34 -21.58 2.50
CA SER A 25 -11.56 -22.39 1.57
C SER A 25 -10.34 -21.62 1.03
N ALA A 26 -9.35 -22.36 0.52
CA ALA A 26 -8.19 -21.73 -0.12
C ALA A 26 -8.59 -20.80 -1.28
N ALA A 27 -9.54 -21.22 -2.12
CA ALA A 27 -10.05 -20.41 -3.23
C ALA A 27 -10.75 -19.13 -2.76
N GLU A 28 -11.50 -19.18 -1.65
CA GLU A 28 -12.09 -17.99 -1.06
C GLU A 28 -11.02 -17.03 -0.55
N ARG A 29 -10.01 -17.52 0.17
CA ARG A 29 -8.90 -16.68 0.65
C ARG A 29 -8.14 -16.05 -0.51
N ASP A 30 -7.88 -16.81 -1.58
CA ASP A 30 -7.20 -16.31 -2.77
C ASP A 30 -7.96 -15.16 -3.44
N ARG A 31 -9.30 -15.23 -3.51
CA ARG A 31 -10.11 -14.10 -4.02
C ARG A 31 -9.91 -12.82 -3.22
N HIS A 32 -9.86 -12.91 -1.88
CA HIS A 32 -9.62 -11.75 -1.03
C HIS A 32 -8.20 -11.21 -1.20
N TYR A 33 -7.21 -12.09 -1.33
CA TYR A 33 -5.83 -11.69 -1.61
C TYR A 33 -5.70 -10.95 -2.94
N GLU A 34 -6.32 -11.44 -4.00
CA GLU A 34 -6.33 -10.76 -5.30
C GLU A 34 -7.08 -9.43 -5.27
N ALA A 35 -8.21 -9.35 -4.56
CA ALA A 35 -8.94 -8.09 -4.37
C ALA A 35 -8.06 -7.03 -3.67
N VAL A 36 -7.35 -7.42 -2.60
CA VAL A 36 -6.41 -6.53 -1.90
C VAL A 36 -5.27 -6.08 -2.80
N ARG A 37 -4.69 -6.99 -3.59
CA ARG A 37 -3.63 -6.64 -4.56
C ARG A 37 -4.13 -5.63 -5.59
N ALA A 38 -5.34 -5.81 -6.10
CA ALA A 38 -5.94 -4.87 -7.05
C ALA A 38 -6.13 -3.47 -6.45
N VAL A 39 -6.61 -3.38 -5.21
CA VAL A 39 -6.76 -2.09 -4.50
C VAL A 39 -5.40 -1.44 -4.27
N LEU A 40 -4.40 -2.19 -3.79
CA LEU A 40 -3.05 -1.65 -3.59
C LEU A 40 -2.42 -1.18 -4.91
N HIS A 41 -2.68 -1.87 -6.01
CA HIS A 41 -2.25 -1.39 -7.33
C HIS A 41 -2.93 -0.09 -7.75
N ALA A 42 -4.23 0.07 -7.47
CA ALA A 42 -4.92 1.33 -7.75
C ALA A 42 -4.38 2.49 -6.89
N LEU A 43 -4.04 2.21 -5.63
CA LEU A 43 -3.46 3.19 -4.71
C LEU A 43 -1.97 3.44 -4.94
N ARG A 44 -1.32 2.79 -5.91
CA ARG A 44 0.13 2.91 -6.13
C ARG A 44 0.56 4.35 -6.44
N GLU A 45 -0.29 5.10 -7.12
CA GLU A 45 -0.03 6.51 -7.40
C GLU A 45 -0.65 7.36 -6.30
N ALA A 46 0.19 8.11 -5.59
CA ALA A 46 -0.25 9.07 -4.58
C ALA A 46 -0.99 10.24 -5.24
N ASP A 47 -2.09 10.67 -4.64
CA ASP A 47 -2.72 11.95 -4.94
C ASP A 47 -1.92 13.13 -4.35
N GLU A 48 -2.37 14.36 -4.61
CA GLU A 48 -1.66 15.56 -4.14
C GLU A 48 -1.65 15.67 -2.60
N GLU A 49 -2.74 15.31 -1.92
CA GLU A 49 -2.81 15.36 -0.45
C GLU A 49 -1.81 14.39 0.19
N MET A 50 -1.66 13.19 -0.36
CA MET A 50 -0.66 12.21 0.06
C MET A 50 0.77 12.70 -0.19
N LYS A 51 1.03 13.36 -1.33
CA LYS A 51 2.35 13.93 -1.63
C LYS A 51 2.70 15.05 -0.65
N ASP A 52 1.76 15.94 -0.35
CA ASP A 52 1.97 17.02 0.60
C ASP A 52 2.25 16.47 2.00
N ALA A 53 1.47 15.48 2.46
CA ALA A 53 1.71 14.82 3.74
C ALA A 53 3.09 14.16 3.81
N GLY A 54 3.53 13.47 2.76
CA GLY A 54 4.86 12.86 2.69
C GLY A 54 5.99 13.89 2.61
N SER A 55 5.74 15.04 1.98
CA SER A 55 6.72 16.12 1.84
C SER A 55 7.13 16.69 3.20
N GLU A 56 6.17 16.84 4.12
CA GLU A 56 6.45 17.29 5.49
C GLU A 56 7.43 16.36 6.23
N VAL A 57 7.29 15.04 6.02
CA VAL A 57 8.20 14.06 6.60
C VAL A 57 9.60 14.19 6.01
N ILE A 58 9.72 14.40 4.69
CA ILE A 58 11.02 14.50 4.02
C ILE A 58 11.74 15.80 4.40
N ARG A 59 11.01 16.91 4.46
CA ARG A 59 11.54 18.22 4.94
C ARG A 59 12.14 18.14 6.34
N ALA A 60 11.61 17.26 7.19
CA ALA A 60 12.11 17.08 8.55
C ALA A 60 13.50 16.43 8.60
N VAL A 61 13.86 15.62 7.59
CA VAL A 61 15.11 14.86 7.53
C VAL A 61 16.14 15.44 6.55
N HIS A 62 15.71 16.21 5.56
CA HIS A 62 16.57 16.89 4.58
C HIS A 62 16.08 18.32 4.32
N LYS A 63 17.01 19.27 4.24
CA LYS A 63 16.71 20.70 4.04
C LYS A 63 17.40 21.21 2.78
N GLY A 64 16.80 22.22 2.16
CA GLY A 64 17.40 22.95 1.04
C GLY A 64 16.82 22.62 -0.33
N GLU A 65 15.84 21.73 -0.42
CA GLU A 65 15.14 21.44 -1.67
C GLU A 65 13.89 22.32 -1.85
N THR A 66 13.35 22.30 -3.06
CA THR A 66 12.09 22.97 -3.41
C THR A 66 10.87 22.14 -2.99
N ASP A 67 9.72 22.78 -2.84
CA ASP A 67 8.46 22.11 -2.51
C ASP A 67 8.10 21.00 -3.51
N ASP A 68 8.36 21.22 -4.79
CA ASP A 68 8.13 20.23 -5.84
C ASP A 68 9.06 19.02 -5.73
N ALA A 69 10.30 19.22 -5.29
CA ALA A 69 11.25 18.13 -5.06
C ALA A 69 10.79 17.24 -3.90
N TYR A 70 10.38 17.85 -2.77
CA TYR A 70 9.84 17.09 -1.64
C TYR A 70 8.58 16.29 -2.00
N ARG A 71 7.66 16.87 -2.79
CA ARG A 71 6.46 16.17 -3.27
C ARG A 71 6.80 14.99 -4.18
N ASN A 72 7.80 15.14 -5.04
CA ASN A 72 8.24 14.07 -5.93
C ASN A 72 8.85 12.92 -5.12
N ASP A 73 9.71 13.23 -4.16
CA ASP A 73 10.32 12.24 -3.28
C ASP A 73 9.28 11.52 -2.42
N ALA A 74 8.27 12.25 -1.93
CA ALA A 74 7.12 11.66 -1.24
C ALA A 74 6.37 10.66 -2.12
N ALA A 75 6.08 11.04 -3.37
CA ALA A 75 5.43 10.17 -4.34
C ALA A 75 6.27 8.91 -4.62
N ASN A 76 7.59 9.04 -4.74
CA ASN A 76 8.49 7.92 -4.99
C ASN A 76 8.58 6.97 -3.79
N ALA A 77 8.72 7.52 -2.58
CA ALA A 77 8.70 6.74 -1.34
C ALA A 77 7.39 5.94 -1.22
N TRP A 78 6.25 6.57 -1.50
CA TRP A 78 4.95 5.89 -1.52
C TRP A 78 4.91 4.71 -2.50
N ARG A 79 5.30 4.94 -3.77
CA ARG A 79 5.36 3.88 -4.79
C ARG A 79 6.24 2.71 -4.33
N PHE A 80 7.39 2.99 -3.72
CA PHE A 80 8.28 1.95 -3.19
C PHE A 80 7.65 1.15 -2.06
N MET A 81 6.95 1.80 -1.13
CA MET A 81 6.23 1.11 -0.05
C MET A 81 5.12 0.20 -0.61
N VAL A 82 4.34 0.70 -1.57
CA VAL A 82 3.29 -0.10 -2.23
C VAL A 82 3.90 -1.29 -2.97
N ASP A 83 4.93 -1.07 -3.78
CA ASP A 83 5.62 -2.13 -4.54
C ASP A 83 6.21 -3.20 -3.59
N ALA A 84 6.78 -2.79 -2.46
CA ALA A 84 7.25 -3.70 -1.42
C ALA A 84 6.10 -4.50 -0.78
N ALA A 85 4.98 -3.85 -0.49
CA ALA A 85 3.81 -4.50 0.12
C ALA A 85 3.19 -5.56 -0.82
N VAL A 86 3.14 -5.32 -2.13
CA VAL A 86 2.63 -6.28 -3.12
C VAL A 86 3.64 -7.35 -3.53
N GLY A 87 4.87 -7.28 -3.02
CA GLY A 87 5.93 -8.24 -3.37
C GLY A 87 6.45 -8.07 -4.80
N ARG A 88 6.24 -6.91 -5.43
CA ARG A 88 6.89 -6.57 -6.70
C ARG A 88 8.37 -6.36 -6.44
N ARG A 89 9.17 -7.43 -6.60
CA ARG A 89 10.63 -7.30 -6.69
C ARG A 89 10.95 -6.41 -7.90
N ARG A 90 11.57 -5.25 -7.68
CA ARG A 90 12.38 -4.62 -8.72
C ARG A 90 13.78 -5.23 -8.67
N THR A 91 14.18 -5.86 -9.76
CA THR A 91 15.59 -5.84 -10.19
C THR A 91 15.94 -4.37 -10.41
N LEU A 92 16.83 -3.84 -9.57
CA LEU A 92 17.48 -2.56 -9.83
C LEU A 92 18.37 -2.73 -11.08
N PRO A 93 18.44 -1.74 -12.00
CA PRO A 93 19.54 -1.68 -12.97
C PRO A 93 20.89 -1.48 -12.28
#